data_AF-A0A432MLA2-F1
#
_entry.id   AF-A0A432MLA2-F1
#
_cell.length_a   1.000
_cell.length_b   1.000
_cell.length_c   1.000
_cell.angle_alpha   90.00
_cell.angle_beta   90.00
_cell.angle_gamma   90.00
#
_symmetry.space_group_name_H-M   'P 1'
#
loop_
_entity.id
_entity.type
_entity.pdbx_description
1 polymer ?
#
loop_
_entity_poly.entity_id
_entity_poly.type
_entity_poly.pdbx_seq_one_letter_code
_entity_poly.pdbx_strand_id
1 'polypeptide(L)'
;MTRFTGGGGRTSLKRAASNYVGAKGGARNAARAAASGRAGTARLGGFLADVLRRGIDRAARELGLTGVVGRAVDEVFAAIANAIAPDGATLESAAARAAIDEALAHLYERYVTPEGDAGTLDSMDADAVRDSIRISIESYVYTRWLEELSQRIEVRAVSAAEALRLEREVKDYVRETVRLDLGSVDVLRIDWAGSEGRGIIDRLYREAYDLLEASE
;
A
#
# COMPACT_ATOMS: atom_id res chain seq x y z
N MET A 1 33.73 -17.65 23.67
CA MET A 1 32.63 -16.68 23.76
C MET A 1 32.90 -15.55 22.78
N THR A 2 32.32 -15.62 21.58
CA THR A 2 32.58 -14.64 20.52
C THR A 2 31.41 -13.67 20.49
N ARG A 3 31.68 -12.42 20.84
CA ARG A 3 30.69 -11.34 20.95
C ARG A 3 30.50 -10.73 19.56
N PHE A 4 29.42 -11.09 18.87
CA PHE A 4 29.00 -10.41 17.63
C PHE A 4 28.48 -9.02 17.98
N THR A 5 29.22 -7.98 17.62
CA THR A 5 28.78 -6.58 17.73
C THR A 5 27.88 -6.24 16.52
N GLY A 6 26.57 -6.42 16.68
CA GLY A 6 25.54 -6.12 15.67
C GLY A 6 25.20 -4.64 15.49
N GLY A 7 26.20 -3.78 15.25
CA GLY A 7 26.00 -2.32 15.10
C GLY A 7 26.11 -1.79 13.66
N GLY A 8 26.79 -2.50 12.76
CA GLY A 8 27.11 -1.99 11.42
C GLY A 8 25.93 -1.96 10.44
N GLY A 9 25.04 -2.95 10.51
CA GLY A 9 23.97 -3.14 9.53
C GLY A 9 22.80 -2.14 9.63
N ARG A 10 22.51 -1.62 10.82
CA ARG A 10 21.45 -0.59 10.97
C ARG A 10 21.89 0.74 10.36
N THR A 11 23.18 1.07 10.43
CA THR A 11 23.73 2.32 9.89
C THR A 11 23.85 2.29 8.36
N SER A 12 24.11 1.13 7.75
CA SER A 12 24.09 0.98 6.28
C SER A 12 22.69 1.08 5.70
N LEU A 13 21.67 0.54 6.38
CA LEU A 13 20.26 0.68 5.99
C LEU A 13 19.82 2.12 5.94
N LYS A 14 20.00 2.81 7.07
CA LYS A 14 19.71 4.22 7.28
C LYS A 14 20.20 5.07 6.11
N ARG A 15 21.47 4.90 5.76
CA ARG A 15 22.10 5.59 4.63
C ARG A 15 21.51 5.18 3.27
N ALA A 16 21.23 3.89 3.06
CA ALA A 16 20.70 3.42 1.78
C ALA A 16 19.31 3.98 1.50
N ALA A 17 18.42 3.95 2.50
CA ALA A 17 17.06 4.48 2.44
C ALA A 17 17.06 6.02 2.31
N SER A 18 17.86 6.70 3.13
CA SER A 18 18.03 8.15 3.06
C SER A 18 18.56 8.62 1.70
N ASN A 19 19.57 7.93 1.14
CA ASN A 19 20.08 8.24 -0.20
C ASN A 19 19.02 8.03 -1.30
N TYR A 20 18.16 7.02 -1.17
CA TYR A 20 17.08 6.78 -2.14
C TYR A 20 16.03 7.89 -2.11
N VAL A 21 15.57 8.28 -0.92
CA VAL A 21 14.62 9.38 -0.80
C VAL A 21 15.27 10.70 -1.24
N GLY A 22 16.53 10.93 -0.88
CA GLY A 22 17.33 12.07 -1.33
C GLY A 22 17.49 12.12 -2.86
N ALA A 23 17.71 10.99 -3.53
CA ALA A 23 17.76 10.91 -5.00
C ALA A 23 16.41 11.24 -5.67
N LYS A 24 15.29 11.12 -4.96
CA LYS A 24 13.96 11.58 -5.38
C LYS A 24 13.69 13.05 -5.02
N GLY A 25 14.68 13.77 -4.47
CA GLY A 25 14.56 15.15 -4.04
C GLY A 25 13.89 15.32 -2.67
N GLY A 26 14.01 14.31 -1.80
CA GLY A 26 13.43 14.29 -0.47
C GLY A 26 12.01 13.72 -0.43
N ALA A 27 11.53 13.44 0.79
CA ALA A 27 10.30 12.69 1.01
C ALA A 27 9.05 13.34 0.42
N ARG A 28 8.94 14.66 0.49
CA ARG A 28 7.84 15.41 -0.15
C ARG A 28 7.80 15.17 -1.66
N ASN A 29 8.95 15.13 -2.33
CA ASN A 29 9.00 14.92 -3.77
C ASN A 29 8.81 13.44 -4.14
N ALA A 30 9.32 12.51 -3.33
CA ALA A 30 9.03 11.08 -3.46
C ALA A 30 7.51 10.80 -3.36
N ALA A 31 6.84 11.35 -2.34
CA ALA A 31 5.39 11.23 -2.17
C ALA A 31 4.61 11.85 -3.35
N ARG A 32 5.03 13.03 -3.82
CA ARG A 32 4.41 13.66 -5.00
C ARG A 32 4.56 12.80 -6.26
N ALA A 33 5.72 12.21 -6.47
CA ALA A 33 6.00 11.31 -7.59
C ALA A 33 5.16 10.03 -7.54
N ALA A 34 4.67 9.63 -6.36
CA ALA A 34 3.78 8.49 -6.18
C ALA A 34 2.32 8.78 -6.58
N ALA A 35 2.11 9.35 -7.76
CA ALA A 35 0.80 9.82 -8.21
C ALA A 35 -0.22 8.69 -8.36
N SER A 36 0.12 7.59 -9.05
CA SER A 36 -0.79 6.47 -9.23
C SER A 36 -0.98 5.69 -7.94
N GLY A 37 0.08 5.57 -7.13
CA GLY A 37 -0.02 4.97 -5.79
C GLY A 37 -1.07 5.69 -4.94
N ARG A 38 -0.90 7.01 -4.75
CA ARG A 38 -1.84 7.83 -3.97
C ARG A 38 -3.27 7.78 -4.52
N ALA A 39 -3.43 7.90 -5.84
CA ALA A 39 -4.76 7.83 -6.47
C ALA A 39 -5.41 6.45 -6.30
N GLY A 40 -4.66 5.37 -6.46
CA GLY A 40 -5.13 4.00 -6.27
C GLY A 40 -5.56 3.75 -4.83
N THR A 41 -4.73 4.13 -3.84
CA THR A 41 -5.06 3.97 -2.43
C THR A 41 -6.31 4.77 -2.03
N ALA A 42 -6.47 5.98 -2.55
CA ALA A 42 -7.67 6.79 -2.32
C ALA A 42 -8.94 6.11 -2.89
N ARG A 43 -8.86 5.55 -4.11
CA ARG A 43 -9.97 4.80 -4.70
C ARG A 43 -10.31 3.54 -3.91
N LEU A 44 -9.30 2.80 -3.45
CA LEU A 44 -9.47 1.63 -2.58
C LEU A 44 -10.19 2.00 -1.28
N GLY A 45 -9.69 3.02 -0.56
CA GLY A 45 -10.31 3.51 0.67
C GLY A 45 -11.76 3.95 0.44
N GLY A 46 -12.01 4.69 -0.66
CA GLY A 46 -13.36 5.13 -1.05
C GLY A 46 -14.30 3.97 -1.33
N PHE A 47 -13.85 2.98 -2.11
CA PHE A 47 -14.63 1.77 -2.40
C PHE A 47 -14.99 1.00 -1.13
N LEU A 48 -14.02 0.69 -0.28
CA LEU A 48 -14.27 -0.11 0.93
C LEU A 48 -15.11 0.64 1.96
N ALA A 49 -14.91 1.96 2.12
CA ALA A 49 -15.78 2.80 2.93
C ALA A 49 -17.21 2.83 2.37
N ASP A 50 -17.39 2.67 1.06
CA ASP A 50 -18.70 2.58 0.44
C ASP A 50 -19.38 1.22 0.65
N VAL A 51 -18.61 0.13 0.59
CA VAL A 51 -19.08 -1.22 0.96
C VAL A 51 -19.66 -1.20 2.38
N LEU A 52 -18.95 -0.63 3.35
CA LEU A 52 -19.44 -0.57 4.74
C LEU A 52 -20.68 0.31 4.93
N ARG A 53 -20.85 1.35 4.10
CA ARG A 53 -22.00 2.26 4.22
C ARG A 53 -23.24 1.75 3.50
N ARG A 54 -23.08 1.04 2.38
CA ARG A 54 -24.16 0.76 1.42
C ARG A 54 -24.20 -0.68 0.90
N GLY A 55 -23.24 -1.52 1.26
CA GLY A 55 -23.07 -2.89 0.78
C GLY A 55 -22.30 -2.98 -0.55
N ILE A 56 -21.69 -4.14 -0.79
CA ILE A 56 -20.83 -4.45 -1.93
C ILE A 56 -21.53 -4.24 -3.26
N ASP A 57 -22.81 -4.59 -3.37
CA ASP A 57 -23.58 -4.44 -4.60
C ASP A 57 -23.80 -2.97 -4.97
N ARG A 58 -23.96 -2.07 -3.99
CA ARG A 58 -24.05 -0.62 -4.23
C ARG A 58 -22.68 -0.05 -4.57
N ALA A 59 -21.64 -0.41 -3.83
CA ALA A 59 -20.28 0.08 -4.07
C ALA A 59 -19.73 -0.35 -5.44
N ALA A 60 -19.97 -1.61 -5.84
CA ALA A 60 -19.56 -2.12 -7.14
C ALA A 60 -20.24 -1.38 -8.30
N ARG A 61 -21.51 -0.98 -8.14
CA ARG A 61 -22.23 -0.19 -9.17
C ARG A 61 -21.62 1.18 -9.41
N GLU A 62 -21.08 1.83 -8.38
CA GLU A 62 -20.36 3.10 -8.54
C GLU A 62 -19.07 2.94 -9.38
N LEU A 63 -18.51 1.73 -9.41
CA LEU A 63 -17.40 1.34 -10.29
C LEU A 63 -17.87 0.86 -11.68
N GLY A 64 -19.17 0.92 -11.98
CA GLY A 64 -19.75 0.40 -13.22
C GLY A 64 -19.90 -1.13 -13.27
N LEU A 65 -19.75 -1.82 -12.14
CA LEU A 65 -19.90 -3.27 -12.03
C LEU A 65 -21.31 -3.62 -11.57
N THR A 66 -22.04 -4.45 -12.33
CA THR A 66 -23.41 -4.87 -12.00
C THR A 66 -23.49 -6.36 -11.74
N GLY A 67 -24.37 -6.77 -10.82
CA GLY A 67 -24.66 -8.18 -10.56
C GLY A 67 -23.47 -8.93 -9.96
N VAL A 68 -22.76 -8.29 -9.02
CA VAL A 68 -21.57 -8.90 -8.38
C VAL A 68 -21.95 -10.00 -7.38
N VAL A 69 -23.15 -9.92 -6.79
CA VAL A 69 -23.67 -10.94 -5.87
C VAL A 69 -24.05 -12.20 -6.64
N GLY A 70 -23.65 -13.38 -6.14
CA GLY A 70 -23.87 -14.68 -6.79
C GLY A 70 -22.96 -14.99 -7.99
N ARG A 71 -22.03 -14.09 -8.35
CA ARG A 71 -20.94 -14.41 -9.29
C ARG A 71 -19.78 -15.08 -8.58
N ALA A 72 -18.94 -15.79 -9.35
CA ALA A 72 -17.70 -16.34 -8.83
C ALA A 72 -16.86 -15.22 -8.21
N VAL A 73 -16.48 -15.41 -6.94
CA VAL A 73 -15.80 -14.38 -6.14
C VAL A 73 -14.49 -13.92 -6.77
N ASP A 74 -13.74 -14.84 -7.39
CA ASP A 74 -12.52 -14.53 -8.15
C ASP A 74 -12.76 -13.53 -9.29
N GLU A 75 -13.85 -13.71 -10.05
CA GLU A 75 -14.20 -12.79 -11.14
C GLU A 75 -14.58 -11.40 -10.60
N VAL A 76 -15.27 -11.35 -9.46
CA VAL A 76 -15.68 -10.10 -8.84
C VAL A 76 -14.45 -9.33 -8.34
N PHE A 77 -13.53 -10.00 -7.63
CA PHE A 77 -12.29 -9.38 -7.16
C PHE A 77 -11.40 -8.91 -8.31
N ALA A 78 -11.28 -9.70 -9.38
CA ALA A 78 -10.54 -9.28 -10.58
C ALA A 78 -11.18 -8.05 -11.25
N ALA A 79 -12.50 -7.98 -11.32
CA ALA A 79 -13.22 -6.83 -11.86
C ALA A 79 -13.04 -5.58 -10.99
N ILE A 80 -13.09 -5.72 -9.66
CA ILE A 80 -12.83 -4.64 -8.70
C ILE A 80 -11.39 -4.14 -8.85
N ALA A 81 -10.40 -5.04 -8.91
CA ALA A 81 -9.00 -4.70 -9.11
C ALA A 81 -8.81 -3.88 -10.40
N ASN A 82 -9.40 -4.32 -11.52
CA ASN A 82 -9.35 -3.60 -12.79
C ASN A 82 -10.03 -2.23 -12.76
N ALA A 83 -11.05 -2.04 -11.93
CA ALA A 83 -11.76 -0.76 -11.82
C ALA A 83 -11.03 0.25 -10.92
N ILE A 84 -10.32 -0.22 -9.90
CA ILE A 84 -9.65 0.63 -8.90
C ILE A 84 -8.21 0.92 -9.29
N ALA A 85 -7.48 -0.12 -9.68
CA ALA A 85 -6.05 -0.05 -9.94
C ALA A 85 -5.75 0.69 -11.26
N PRO A 86 -4.60 1.39 -11.33
CA PRO A 86 -4.13 1.94 -12.61
C PRO A 86 -3.72 0.82 -13.59
N ASP A 87 -3.57 1.17 -14.86
CA ASP A 87 -3.30 0.22 -15.96
C ASP A 87 -1.94 -0.49 -15.87
N GLY A 88 -0.97 0.08 -15.15
CA GLY A 88 0.37 -0.48 -15.04
C GLY A 88 1.30 -0.13 -16.21
N ALA A 89 0.98 0.88 -17.04
CA ALA A 89 1.77 1.25 -18.22
C ALA A 89 3.18 1.81 -17.90
N THR A 90 3.38 2.29 -16.68
CA THR A 90 4.66 2.76 -16.14
C THR A 90 5.08 1.95 -14.91
N LEU A 91 6.37 1.96 -14.54
CA LEU A 91 6.85 1.34 -13.31
C LEU A 91 6.11 1.87 -12.06
N GLU A 92 5.79 3.16 -12.05
CA GLU A 92 5.06 3.81 -10.96
C GLU A 92 3.62 3.28 -10.85
N SER A 93 2.90 3.23 -11.98
CA SER A 93 1.55 2.65 -12.02
C SER A 93 1.54 1.14 -11.82
N ALA A 94 2.58 0.41 -12.23
CA ALA A 94 2.67 -1.02 -12.02
C ALA A 94 2.84 -1.36 -10.53
N ALA A 95 3.69 -0.59 -9.83
CA ALA A 95 3.81 -0.68 -8.37
C ALA A 95 2.50 -0.33 -7.67
N ALA A 96 1.76 0.67 -8.15
CA ALA A 96 0.43 1.00 -7.65
C ALA A 96 -0.58 -0.11 -7.88
N ARG A 97 -0.58 -0.75 -9.05
CA ARG A 97 -1.44 -1.90 -9.34
C ARG A 97 -1.15 -3.07 -8.41
N ALA A 98 0.12 -3.46 -8.29
CA ALA A 98 0.56 -4.52 -7.38
C ALA A 98 0.14 -4.26 -5.92
N ALA A 99 0.20 -3.00 -5.48
CA ALA A 99 -0.23 -2.61 -4.15
C ALA A 99 -1.74 -2.74 -3.91
N ILE A 100 -2.56 -2.46 -4.92
CA ILE A 100 -4.02 -2.65 -4.85
C ILE A 100 -4.36 -4.14 -4.88
N ASP A 101 -3.69 -4.90 -5.76
CA ASP A 101 -3.87 -6.35 -5.85
C ASP A 101 -3.53 -7.03 -4.52
N GLU A 102 -2.44 -6.63 -3.85
CA GLU A 102 -2.08 -7.15 -2.51
C GLU A 102 -3.16 -6.84 -1.45
N ALA A 103 -3.67 -5.60 -1.43
CA ALA A 103 -4.68 -5.20 -0.46
C ALA A 103 -6.00 -5.96 -0.67
N LEU A 104 -6.36 -6.22 -1.93
CA LEU A 104 -7.54 -7.03 -2.29
C LEU A 104 -7.30 -8.52 -1.99
N ALA A 105 -6.11 -9.06 -2.23
CA ALA A 105 -5.75 -10.42 -1.88
C ALA A 105 -5.87 -10.66 -0.37
N HIS A 106 -5.38 -9.73 0.44
CA HIS A 106 -5.54 -9.81 1.90
C HIS A 106 -7.02 -9.81 2.33
N LEU A 107 -7.88 -9.01 1.68
CA LEU A 107 -9.32 -9.05 1.95
C LEU A 107 -9.95 -10.37 1.53
N TYR A 108 -9.54 -10.91 0.37
CA TYR A 108 -9.98 -12.20 -0.12
C TYR A 108 -9.66 -13.29 0.91
N GLU A 109 -8.39 -13.39 1.33
CA GLU A 109 -7.94 -14.39 2.31
C GLU A 109 -8.65 -14.28 3.66
N ARG A 110 -9.02 -13.05 4.07
CA ARG A 110 -9.64 -12.80 5.38
C ARG A 110 -11.14 -13.06 5.41
N TYR A 111 -11.87 -12.76 4.32
CA TYR A 111 -13.33 -12.73 4.33
C TYR A 111 -13.99 -13.76 3.41
N VAL A 112 -13.30 -14.21 2.36
CA VAL A 112 -13.87 -15.13 1.39
C VAL A 112 -13.67 -16.57 1.84
N THR A 113 -14.78 -17.31 1.96
CA THR A 113 -14.76 -18.77 2.18
C THR A 113 -14.88 -19.51 0.85
N PRO A 114 -14.48 -20.79 0.75
CA PRO A 114 -14.56 -21.55 -0.51
C PRO A 114 -15.98 -21.60 -1.11
N GLU A 115 -17.01 -21.59 -0.27
CA GLU A 115 -18.42 -21.60 -0.68
C GLU A 115 -19.07 -20.20 -0.69
N GLY A 116 -18.31 -19.15 -0.36
CA GLY A 116 -18.80 -17.78 -0.22
C GLY A 116 -18.79 -17.00 -1.53
N ASP A 117 -19.49 -15.87 -1.55
CA ASP A 117 -19.43 -14.89 -2.64
C ASP A 117 -18.89 -13.54 -2.14
N ALA A 118 -18.88 -12.54 -3.01
CA ALA A 118 -18.42 -11.19 -2.67
C ALA A 118 -19.29 -10.49 -1.59
N GLY A 119 -20.48 -11.01 -1.28
CA GLY A 119 -21.34 -10.53 -0.19
C GLY A 119 -20.71 -10.68 1.19
N THR A 120 -19.71 -11.56 1.34
CA THR A 120 -18.91 -11.68 2.57
C THR A 120 -18.24 -10.36 2.98
N LEU A 121 -17.95 -9.47 2.02
CA LEU A 121 -17.38 -8.15 2.28
C LEU A 121 -18.34 -7.21 3.05
N ASP A 122 -19.65 -7.47 3.05
CA ASP A 122 -20.61 -6.68 3.84
C ASP A 122 -20.43 -6.88 5.35
N SER A 123 -19.67 -7.91 5.76
CA SER A 123 -19.33 -8.20 7.16
C SER A 123 -18.00 -7.58 7.63
N MET A 124 -17.32 -6.82 6.76
CA MET A 124 -16.11 -6.10 7.13
C MET A 124 -16.37 -5.09 8.26
N ASP A 125 -15.29 -4.64 8.90
CA ASP A 125 -15.30 -3.55 9.87
C ASP A 125 -14.40 -2.39 9.41
N ALA A 126 -14.40 -1.29 10.17
CA ALA A 126 -13.55 -0.14 9.86
C ALA A 126 -12.05 -0.48 9.88
N ASP A 127 -11.65 -1.52 10.62
CA ASP A 127 -10.26 -1.96 10.68
C ASP A 127 -9.83 -2.64 9.39
N ALA A 128 -10.71 -3.40 8.72
CA ALA A 128 -10.46 -3.91 7.38
C ALA A 128 -10.13 -2.79 6.37
N VAL A 129 -10.83 -1.65 6.44
CA VAL A 129 -10.55 -0.48 5.58
C VAL A 129 -9.17 0.12 5.90
N ARG A 130 -8.86 0.31 7.20
CA ARG A 130 -7.55 0.81 7.64
C ARG A 130 -6.43 -0.13 7.21
N ASP A 131 -6.63 -1.43 7.37
CA ASP A 131 -5.68 -2.47 7.00
C ASP A 131 -5.41 -2.46 5.50
N SER A 132 -6.45 -2.39 4.66
CA SER A 132 -6.30 -2.34 3.20
C SER A 132 -5.60 -1.07 2.72
N ILE A 133 -5.90 0.09 3.31
CA ILE A 133 -5.17 1.34 3.00
C ILE A 133 -3.69 1.18 3.40
N ARG A 134 -3.42 0.65 4.60
CA ARG A 134 -2.06 0.40 5.07
C ARG A 134 -1.30 -0.52 4.12
N ILE A 135 -1.88 -1.67 3.78
CA ILE A 135 -1.27 -2.67 2.88
C ILE A 135 -0.99 -2.05 1.52
N SER A 136 -1.90 -1.24 0.97
CA SER A 136 -1.68 -0.54 -0.28
C SER A 136 -0.47 0.41 -0.21
N ILE A 137 -0.35 1.21 0.85
CA ILE A 137 0.79 2.13 1.00
C ILE A 137 2.10 1.36 1.24
N GLU A 138 2.07 0.37 2.14
CA GLU A 138 3.19 -0.50 2.47
C GLU A 138 3.73 -1.18 1.20
N SER A 139 2.87 -1.88 0.47
CA SER A 139 3.24 -2.61 -0.74
C SER A 139 3.71 -1.68 -1.85
N TYR A 140 3.12 -0.50 -1.98
CA TYR A 140 3.59 0.48 -2.96
C TYR A 140 5.02 0.93 -2.65
N VAL A 141 5.25 1.48 -1.45
CA VAL A 141 6.55 2.04 -1.05
C VAL A 141 7.62 0.95 -1.11
N TYR A 142 7.25 -0.25 -0.66
CA TYR A 142 8.07 -1.44 -0.72
C TYR A 142 8.48 -1.80 -2.16
N THR A 143 7.54 -1.91 -3.10
CA THR A 143 7.84 -2.23 -4.50
C THR A 143 8.76 -1.17 -5.12
N ARG A 144 8.49 0.11 -4.86
CA ARG A 144 9.33 1.23 -5.35
C ARG A 144 10.73 1.23 -4.75
N TRP A 145 10.87 0.75 -3.52
CA TRP A 145 12.17 0.58 -2.85
C TRP A 145 12.93 -0.64 -3.39
N LEU A 146 12.24 -1.75 -3.65
CA LEU A 146 12.85 -2.96 -4.18
C LEU A 146 13.41 -2.74 -5.60
N GLU A 147 12.72 -1.96 -6.43
CA GLU A 147 13.23 -1.54 -7.75
C GLU A 147 14.58 -0.81 -7.66
N GLU A 148 14.76 0.05 -6.65
CA GLU A 148 16.03 0.76 -6.40
C GLU A 148 17.09 -0.22 -5.88
N LEU A 149 16.75 -1.07 -4.92
CA LEU A 149 17.68 -2.05 -4.37
C LEU A 149 18.19 -3.01 -5.45
N SER A 150 17.32 -3.41 -6.37
CA SER A 150 17.67 -4.29 -7.49
C SER A 150 18.74 -3.64 -8.38
N GLN A 151 18.55 -2.37 -8.74
CA GLN A 151 19.55 -1.58 -9.47
C GLN A 151 20.88 -1.47 -8.69
N ARG A 152 20.83 -1.33 -7.35
CA ARG A 152 22.03 -1.26 -6.51
C ARG A 152 22.77 -2.58 -6.40
N ILE A 153 22.07 -3.71 -6.42
CA ILE A 153 22.69 -5.05 -6.48
C ILE A 153 23.39 -5.23 -7.83
N GLU A 154 22.77 -4.81 -8.94
CA GLU A 154 23.33 -4.92 -10.28
C GLU A 154 24.67 -4.17 -10.40
N VAL A 155 24.76 -2.96 -9.83
CA VAL A 155 26.01 -2.18 -9.78
C VAL A 155 26.95 -2.60 -8.64
N ARG A 156 26.65 -3.71 -7.93
CA ARG A 156 27.42 -4.27 -6.80
C ARG A 156 27.63 -3.30 -5.64
N ALA A 157 26.73 -2.33 -5.47
CA ALA A 157 26.77 -1.39 -4.34
C ALA A 157 26.25 -2.02 -3.04
N VAL A 158 25.44 -3.07 -3.13
CA VAL A 158 24.84 -3.80 -1.99
C VAL A 158 24.86 -5.30 -2.29
N SER A 159 25.09 -6.15 -1.28
CA SER A 159 25.00 -7.62 -1.44
C SER A 159 23.56 -8.10 -1.37
N ALA A 160 23.24 -9.26 -1.98
CA ALA A 160 21.89 -9.81 -1.93
C ALA A 160 21.39 -10.07 -0.49
N ALA A 161 22.26 -10.56 0.40
CA ALA A 161 21.92 -10.79 1.80
C ALA A 161 21.63 -9.49 2.56
N GLU A 162 22.38 -8.43 2.25
CA GLU A 162 22.11 -7.09 2.80
C GLU A 162 20.77 -6.59 2.27
N ALA A 163 20.53 -6.65 0.95
CA ALA A 163 19.29 -6.21 0.33
C ALA A 163 18.03 -6.88 0.92
N LEU A 164 18.04 -8.20 1.13
CA LEU A 164 16.94 -8.93 1.78
C LEU A 164 16.71 -8.50 3.24
N ARG A 165 17.76 -8.05 3.93
CA ARG A 165 17.61 -7.49 5.28
C ARG A 165 16.97 -6.10 5.21
N LEU A 166 17.48 -5.25 4.31
CA LEU A 166 16.95 -3.89 4.08
C LEU A 166 15.46 -3.92 3.69
N GLU A 167 15.10 -4.88 2.86
CA GLU A 167 13.75 -5.18 2.41
C GLU A 167 12.78 -5.37 3.58
N ARG A 168 13.07 -6.33 4.48
CA ARG A 168 12.21 -6.64 5.63
C ARG A 168 12.09 -5.46 6.59
N GLU A 169 13.20 -4.81 6.90
CA GLU A 169 13.22 -3.69 7.85
C GLU A 169 12.41 -2.50 7.33
N VAL A 170 12.51 -2.15 6.03
CA VAL A 170 11.70 -1.08 5.43
C VAL A 170 10.21 -1.44 5.45
N LYS A 171 9.86 -2.69 5.12
CA LYS A 171 8.47 -3.15 5.11
C LYS A 171 7.81 -3.03 6.48
N ASP A 172 8.46 -3.53 7.53
CA ASP A 172 7.96 -3.44 8.91
C ASP A 172 7.85 -1.98 9.38
N TYR A 173 8.79 -1.14 8.95
CA TYR A 173 8.81 0.26 9.35
C TYR A 173 7.68 1.09 8.74
N VAL A 174 7.45 0.94 7.43
CA VAL A 174 6.32 1.60 6.75
C VAL A 174 4.99 1.11 7.33
N ARG A 175 4.87 -0.19 7.62
CA ARG A 175 3.68 -0.78 8.24
C ARG A 175 3.31 -0.09 9.55
N GLU A 176 4.25 0.00 10.49
CA GLU A 176 3.98 0.57 11.81
C GLU A 176 3.63 2.05 11.74
N THR A 177 4.29 2.79 10.86
CA THR A 177 4.05 4.23 10.65
C THR A 177 2.63 4.50 10.18
N VAL A 178 2.25 3.85 9.08
CA VAL A 178 0.92 4.03 8.49
C VAL A 178 -0.17 3.52 9.45
N ARG A 179 0.11 2.46 10.22
CA ARG A 179 -0.80 1.96 11.26
C ARG A 179 -1.06 3.01 12.34
N LEU A 180 -0.02 3.68 12.84
CA LEU A 180 -0.15 4.72 13.87
C LEU A 180 -0.94 5.92 13.35
N ASP A 181 -0.64 6.39 12.14
CA ASP A 181 -1.28 7.57 11.57
C ASP A 181 -2.76 7.35 11.23
N LEU A 182 -3.11 6.15 10.77
CA LEU A 182 -4.51 5.78 10.47
C LEU A 182 -5.31 5.43 11.73
N GLY A 183 -4.65 5.10 12.85
CA GLY A 183 -5.32 4.63 14.06
C GLY A 183 -6.31 5.64 14.67
N SER A 184 -6.08 6.94 14.46
CA SER A 184 -6.96 8.01 14.95
C SER A 184 -8.00 8.48 13.94
N VAL A 185 -7.99 7.92 12.72
CA VAL A 185 -8.79 8.40 11.60
C VAL A 185 -10.10 7.61 11.51
N ASP A 186 -11.23 8.33 11.44
CA ASP A 186 -12.53 7.75 11.11
C ASP A 186 -12.66 7.58 9.59
N VAL A 187 -12.18 6.44 9.11
CA VAL A 187 -12.07 6.11 7.69
C VAL A 187 -13.42 6.04 6.94
N LEU A 188 -14.54 5.97 7.67
CA LEU A 188 -15.88 5.85 7.07
C LEU A 188 -16.53 7.20 6.79
N ARG A 189 -16.04 8.26 7.43
CA ARG A 189 -16.58 9.62 7.27
C ARG A 189 -15.82 10.46 6.25
N ILE A 190 -14.69 9.95 5.77
CA ILE A 190 -13.82 10.65 4.84
C ILE A 190 -14.43 10.64 3.44
N ASP A 191 -14.44 11.81 2.82
CA ASP A 191 -14.55 11.90 1.37
C ASP A 191 -13.20 11.56 0.72
N TRP A 192 -13.03 10.28 0.38
CA TRP A 192 -11.79 9.75 -0.20
C TRP A 192 -11.51 10.30 -1.60
N ALA A 193 -12.55 10.68 -2.34
CA ALA A 193 -12.42 11.33 -3.65
C ALA A 193 -12.19 12.85 -3.51
N GLY A 194 -12.47 13.42 -2.35
CA GLY A 194 -12.34 14.83 -2.01
C GLY A 194 -10.93 15.27 -1.61
N SER A 195 -10.83 16.54 -1.21
CA SER A 195 -9.57 17.12 -0.72
C SER A 195 -9.12 16.53 0.62
N GLU A 196 -10.06 16.07 1.45
CA GLU A 196 -9.77 15.44 2.74
C GLU A 196 -9.01 14.12 2.54
N GLY A 197 -9.58 13.18 1.78
CA GLY A 197 -8.92 11.91 1.46
C GLY A 197 -7.57 12.10 0.79
N ARG A 198 -7.49 13.00 -0.21
CA ARG A 198 -6.22 13.36 -0.84
C ARG A 198 -5.18 13.86 0.17
N GLY A 199 -5.58 14.75 1.08
CA GLY A 199 -4.67 15.28 2.11
C GLY A 199 -4.17 14.21 3.08
N ILE A 200 -5.03 13.26 3.46
CA ILE A 200 -4.66 12.13 4.31
C ILE A 200 -3.69 11.20 3.60
N ILE A 201 -3.99 10.80 2.37
CA ILE A 201 -3.12 9.93 1.57
C ILE A 201 -1.78 10.60 1.28
N ASP A 202 -1.77 11.88 0.88
CA ASP A 202 -0.54 12.65 0.66
C ASP A 202 0.33 12.68 1.91
N ARG A 203 -0.30 12.86 3.07
CA ARG A 203 0.38 12.85 4.37
C ARG A 203 0.96 11.46 4.68
N LEU A 204 0.19 10.38 4.56
CA LEU A 204 0.66 9.02 4.84
C LEU A 204 1.83 8.61 3.94
N TYR A 205 1.76 8.92 2.65
CA TYR A 205 2.88 8.68 1.73
C TYR A 205 4.11 9.52 2.09
N ARG A 206 3.90 10.79 2.44
CA ARG A 206 4.99 11.66 2.88
C ARG A 206 5.61 11.13 4.16
N GLU A 207 4.82 10.75 5.16
CA GLU A 207 5.32 10.21 6.43
C GLU A 207 6.08 8.90 6.22
N ALA A 208 5.58 8.00 5.37
CA ALA A 208 6.31 6.79 4.99
C ALA A 208 7.70 7.10 4.37
N TYR A 209 7.79 8.11 3.49
CA TYR A 209 9.07 8.51 2.90
C TYR A 209 9.95 9.38 3.82
N ASP A 210 9.36 10.26 4.64
CA ASP A 210 10.04 11.11 5.62
C ASP A 210 10.80 10.21 6.59
N LEU A 211 10.18 9.09 6.96
CA LEU A 211 10.77 8.16 7.89
C LEU A 211 11.93 7.35 7.29
N LEU A 212 11.85 7.01 6.00
CA LEU A 212 12.98 6.47 5.24
C LEU A 212 14.12 7.47 5.09
N GLU A 213 13.83 8.78 5.07
CA GLU A 213 14.80 9.87 4.99
C GLU A 213 15.45 10.21 6.34
N ALA A 214 14.64 10.34 7.40
CA ALA A 214 15.02 10.73 8.77
C ALA A 214 15.68 9.62 9.58
N SER A 215 15.90 8.47 8.95
CA SER A 215 16.72 7.38 9.43
C SER A 215 18.19 7.81 9.50
N GLU A 216 18.55 8.75 10.39
CA GLU A 216 19.92 9.17 10.77
C GLU A 216 20.43 8.39 11.99
#